data_AF-C5XPP1-F1
#
_entry.id   AF-C5XPP1-F1
#
_cell.length_a   1.000
_cell.length_b   1.000
_cell.length_c   1.000
_cell.angle_alpha   90.00
_cell.angle_beta   90.00
_cell.angle_gamma   90.00
#
_symmetry.space_group_name_H-M   'P 1'
#
loop_
_entity.id
_entity.type
_entity.pdbx_description
1 polymer ?
#
loop_
_entity_poly.entity_id
_entity_poly.type
_entity_poly.pdbx_seq_one_letter_code
_entity_poly.pdbx_strand_id
1 'polypeptide(L)'
;MGRGLSAAPVSPRLVLGAAALVLLAAAALPSPAAGVNVTAVLSAFPNFADFARLLASTSVAGELSGRSSLTLLAVPNANLPQSPSAFVAGAGADIADVLRYHVLLEYLSPSDLAHLSPSGKLVTTLFQTTGRAPSDFGAVNLTLGANSTVVVRSPAPTPGSNATVLGAVTAVPYNLSVLAVGGLILPSGFDLAASETRPPPPVNITRVLTDARGFNVAASMLQASGVASEFEADEHGAGITVFVPTDDAFAGLPATDRLQSLPAERKAVVLRFHVLHSYYPLGSLESIVNPVQPTLATEHTEAGHFTLNITRVNGSIAIDTGIVQASITRTVFDQNPVAVFAVSKVLLPKEMFSRGDSGSTAIVPPSVAMAPGDTSSEQTPQTRLSSPPDLHGEDSESSAALATAKGASWWRIGLMYLQLHLLFLSLV
;
A
#
# COMPACT_ATOMS: atom_id res chain seq x y z
N MET A 1 -22.28 -71.08 -23.40
CA MET A 1 -22.72 -70.11 -24.41
C MET A 1 -23.07 -68.80 -23.69
N GLY A 2 -22.29 -67.75 -23.97
CA GLY A 2 -22.25 -66.51 -23.19
C GLY A 2 -23.47 -65.61 -23.38
N ARG A 3 -23.87 -64.94 -22.30
CA ARG A 3 -24.80 -63.81 -22.34
C ARG A 3 -23.99 -62.53 -22.26
N GLY A 4 -23.80 -61.88 -23.40
CA GLY A 4 -23.24 -60.53 -23.47
C GLY A 4 -24.21 -59.53 -22.86
N LEU A 5 -23.78 -58.86 -21.78
CA LEU A 5 -24.43 -57.66 -21.26
C LEU A 5 -24.04 -56.51 -22.18
N SER A 6 -24.98 -56.07 -23.01
CA SER A 6 -24.85 -54.88 -23.84
C SER A 6 -24.81 -53.63 -22.95
N ALA A 7 -23.68 -52.94 -22.94
CA ALA A 7 -23.56 -51.62 -22.33
C ALA A 7 -24.37 -50.62 -23.17
N ALA A 8 -25.35 -49.96 -22.54
CA ALA A 8 -26.13 -48.91 -23.18
C ALA A 8 -25.22 -47.70 -23.51
N PRO A 9 -25.34 -47.11 -24.70
CA PRO A 9 -24.55 -45.94 -25.08
C PRO A 9 -24.99 -44.72 -24.28
N VAL A 10 -24.08 -44.15 -23.49
CA VAL A 10 -24.26 -42.84 -22.86
C VAL A 10 -24.41 -41.81 -23.98
N SER A 11 -25.60 -41.22 -24.08
CA SER A 11 -25.93 -40.23 -25.11
C SER A 11 -25.00 -39.01 -25.01
N PRO A 12 -24.36 -38.57 -26.11
CA PRO A 12 -23.41 -37.45 -26.11
C PRO A 12 -24.02 -36.10 -25.71
N ARG A 13 -25.36 -36.01 -25.63
CA ARG A 13 -26.10 -34.83 -25.16
C ARG A 13 -25.97 -34.57 -23.67
N LEU A 14 -25.77 -35.59 -22.85
CA LEU A 14 -25.65 -35.43 -21.38
C LEU A 14 -24.25 -34.93 -20.97
N VAL A 15 -23.22 -35.35 -21.71
CA VAL A 15 -21.82 -34.93 -21.49
C VAL A 15 -21.62 -33.46 -21.89
N LEU A 16 -22.30 -33.01 -22.96
CA LEU A 16 -22.28 -31.61 -23.39
C LEU A 16 -22.95 -30.67 -22.36
N GLY A 17 -24.05 -31.12 -21.74
CA GLY A 17 -24.75 -30.34 -20.70
C GLY A 17 -23.93 -30.16 -19.42
N ALA A 18 -23.23 -31.21 -18.99
CA ALA A 18 -22.34 -31.14 -17.82
C ALA A 18 -21.09 -30.29 -18.10
N ALA A 19 -20.52 -30.38 -19.30
CA ALA A 19 -19.39 -29.54 -19.70
C ALA A 19 -19.78 -28.05 -19.82
N ALA A 20 -20.99 -27.75 -20.33
CA ALA A 20 -21.50 -26.38 -20.38
C ALA A 20 -21.77 -25.79 -18.99
N LEU A 21 -22.24 -26.61 -18.03
CA LEU A 21 -22.45 -26.17 -16.64
C LEU A 21 -21.11 -25.92 -15.89
N VAL A 22 -20.08 -26.73 -16.18
CA VAL A 22 -18.72 -26.51 -15.63
C VAL A 22 -18.04 -25.30 -16.27
N LEU A 23 -18.27 -25.03 -17.57
CA LEU A 23 -17.79 -23.82 -18.24
C LEU A 23 -18.52 -22.54 -17.78
N LEU A 24 -19.82 -22.61 -17.45
CA LEU A 24 -20.52 -21.48 -16.82
C LEU A 24 -20.10 -21.27 -15.36
N ALA A 25 -19.76 -22.33 -14.62
CA ALA A 25 -19.23 -22.21 -13.26
C ALA A 25 -17.78 -21.68 -13.22
N ALA A 26 -16.97 -21.97 -14.24
CA ALA A 26 -15.62 -21.42 -14.37
C ALA A 26 -15.61 -19.91 -14.73
N ALA A 27 -16.70 -19.38 -15.29
CA ALA A 27 -16.89 -17.95 -15.54
C ALA A 27 -17.30 -17.16 -14.29
N ALA A 28 -17.64 -17.84 -13.18
CA ALA A 28 -17.97 -17.25 -11.89
C ALA A 28 -16.80 -17.26 -10.88
N LEU A 29 -15.58 -17.57 -11.34
CA LEU A 29 -14.39 -17.41 -10.51
C LEU A 29 -14.10 -15.91 -10.36
N PRO A 30 -14.02 -15.37 -9.13
CA PRO A 30 -13.55 -14.01 -8.93
C PRO A 30 -12.16 -13.89 -9.53
N SER A 31 -12.01 -13.00 -10.51
CA SER A 31 -10.69 -12.69 -11.07
C SER A 31 -9.78 -12.20 -9.94
N PRO A 32 -8.49 -12.55 -9.96
CA PRO A 32 -7.53 -11.94 -9.04
C PRO A 32 -7.63 -10.43 -9.21
N ALA A 33 -7.74 -9.70 -8.10
CA ALA A 33 -7.94 -8.25 -8.07
C ALA A 33 -6.73 -7.53 -8.69
N ALA A 34 -6.72 -7.44 -10.02
CA ALA A 34 -5.92 -6.45 -10.72
C ALA A 34 -6.53 -5.09 -10.37
N GLY A 35 -5.73 -4.19 -9.77
CA GLY A 35 -6.15 -2.83 -9.51
C GLY A 35 -6.79 -2.22 -10.76
N VAL A 36 -8.00 -1.68 -10.61
CA VAL A 36 -8.78 -1.19 -11.75
C VAL A 36 -8.16 0.10 -12.25
N ASN A 37 -7.82 0.17 -13.55
CA ASN A 37 -7.38 1.42 -14.16
C ASN A 37 -8.56 2.39 -14.26
N VAL A 38 -8.67 3.29 -13.28
CA VAL A 38 -9.78 4.24 -13.13
C VAL A 38 -9.95 5.13 -14.36
N THR A 39 -8.85 5.57 -14.96
CA THR A 39 -8.84 6.41 -16.17
C THR A 39 -9.40 5.65 -17.38
N ALA A 40 -9.08 4.36 -17.50
CA ALA A 40 -9.65 3.51 -18.53
C ALA A 40 -11.16 3.32 -18.34
N VAL A 41 -11.64 3.17 -17.09
CA VAL A 41 -13.07 3.05 -16.78
C VAL A 41 -13.83 4.33 -17.15
N LEU A 42 -13.27 5.51 -16.84
CA LEU A 42 -13.89 6.80 -17.18
C LEU A 42 -13.89 7.10 -18.68
N SER A 43 -12.99 6.50 -19.47
CA SER A 43 -12.92 6.73 -20.92
C SER A 43 -14.20 6.33 -21.67
N ALA A 44 -14.99 5.42 -21.11
CA ALA A 44 -16.29 5.02 -21.64
C ALA A 44 -17.39 6.10 -21.45
N PHE A 45 -17.13 7.15 -20.67
CA PHE A 45 -18.12 8.16 -20.30
C PHE A 45 -17.67 9.58 -20.70
N PRO A 46 -18.06 10.06 -21.90
CA PRO A 46 -17.64 11.38 -22.40
C PRO A 46 -17.98 12.56 -21.48
N ASN A 47 -19.07 12.44 -20.71
CA ASN A 47 -19.53 13.44 -19.74
C ASN A 47 -18.57 13.65 -18.55
N PHE A 48 -17.53 12.83 -18.41
CA PHE A 48 -16.48 12.95 -17.38
C PHE A 48 -15.09 13.11 -17.98
N ALA A 49 -14.98 13.37 -19.29
CA ALA A 49 -13.71 13.44 -20.00
C ALA A 49 -12.77 14.54 -19.49
N ASP A 50 -13.31 15.67 -19.00
CA ASP A 50 -12.49 16.74 -18.42
C ASP A 50 -11.92 16.32 -17.06
N PHE A 51 -12.73 15.69 -16.21
CA PHE A 51 -12.29 15.15 -14.92
C PHE A 51 -11.26 14.03 -15.09
N ALA A 52 -11.47 13.13 -16.04
CA ALA A 52 -10.52 12.07 -16.38
C ALA A 52 -9.18 12.64 -16.87
N ARG A 53 -9.20 13.73 -17.64
CA ARG A 53 -7.97 14.45 -18.05
C ARG A 53 -7.23 15.06 -16.87
N LEU A 54 -7.95 15.64 -15.90
CA LEU A 54 -7.34 16.17 -14.68
C LEU A 54 -6.64 15.06 -13.87
N LEU A 55 -7.31 13.91 -13.67
CA LEU A 55 -6.70 12.74 -13.03
C LEU A 55 -5.45 12.27 -13.77
N ALA A 56 -5.51 12.17 -15.10
CA ALA A 56 -4.39 11.75 -15.93
C ALA A 56 -3.21 12.73 -15.93
N SER A 57 -3.46 14.03 -15.74
CA SER A 57 -2.43 15.08 -15.70
C SER A 57 -1.71 15.19 -14.36
N THR A 58 -2.14 14.45 -13.33
CA THR A 58 -1.58 14.49 -11.97
C THR A 58 -1.01 13.13 -11.57
N SER A 59 -0.22 13.10 -10.49
CA SER A 59 0.32 11.86 -9.89
C SER A 59 -0.77 10.91 -9.36
N VAL A 60 -1.99 11.42 -9.17
CA VAL A 60 -3.14 10.67 -8.63
C VAL A 60 -3.47 9.45 -9.49
N ALA A 61 -3.37 9.54 -10.82
CA ALA A 61 -3.61 8.37 -11.69
C ALA A 61 -2.65 7.20 -11.39
N GLY A 62 -1.39 7.50 -11.06
CA GLY A 62 -0.41 6.51 -10.62
C GLY A 62 -0.76 5.93 -9.26
N GLU A 63 -1.17 6.75 -8.30
CA GLU A 63 -1.55 6.33 -6.95
C GLU A 63 -2.79 5.45 -6.90
N LEU A 64 -3.71 5.62 -7.84
CA LEU A 64 -4.90 4.78 -8.00
C LEU A 64 -4.55 3.41 -8.58
N SER A 65 -3.44 3.32 -9.32
CA SER A 65 -3.01 2.07 -9.95
C SER A 65 -2.53 1.10 -8.87
N GLY A 66 -3.19 -0.07 -8.77
CA GLY A 66 -2.86 -1.10 -7.77
C GLY A 66 -3.66 -1.00 -6.47
N ARG A 67 -4.54 0.00 -6.31
CA ARG A 67 -5.50 0.06 -5.20
C ARG A 67 -6.82 -0.63 -5.58
N SER A 68 -7.48 -1.24 -4.60
CA SER A 68 -8.81 -1.85 -4.70
C SER A 68 -9.71 -1.28 -3.59
N SER A 69 -10.99 -1.66 -3.61
CA SER A 69 -12.00 -1.15 -2.68
C SER A 69 -12.12 0.38 -2.64
N LEU A 70 -12.15 1.03 -3.82
CA LEU A 70 -12.20 2.49 -3.93
C LEU A 70 -13.58 2.99 -4.33
N THR A 71 -13.91 4.22 -3.92
CA THR A 71 -15.02 5.00 -4.47
C THR A 71 -14.53 6.32 -5.04
N LEU A 72 -14.72 6.53 -6.35
CA LEU A 72 -14.39 7.77 -7.02
C LEU A 72 -15.61 8.69 -7.12
N LEU A 73 -15.48 9.89 -6.58
CA LEU A 73 -16.43 10.99 -6.76
C LEU A 73 -16.08 11.75 -8.04
N ALA A 74 -16.68 11.37 -9.16
CA ALA A 74 -16.43 11.99 -10.45
C ALA A 74 -17.31 13.22 -10.66
N VAL A 75 -16.72 14.34 -11.06
CA VAL A 75 -17.46 15.57 -11.38
C VAL A 75 -17.79 15.58 -12.89
N PRO A 76 -19.08 15.69 -13.29
CA PRO A 76 -19.45 15.85 -14.69
C PRO A 76 -18.86 17.13 -15.29
N ASN A 77 -18.58 17.14 -16.59
CA ASN A 77 -18.02 18.30 -17.30
C ASN A 77 -18.87 19.56 -17.13
N ALA A 78 -20.20 19.43 -17.07
CA ALA A 78 -21.13 20.55 -16.88
C ALA A 78 -21.02 21.20 -15.49
N ASN A 79 -20.48 20.48 -14.51
CA ASN A 79 -20.37 20.88 -13.11
C ASN A 79 -18.93 21.22 -12.71
N LEU A 80 -17.97 21.03 -13.62
CA LEU A 80 -16.60 21.48 -13.42
C LEU A 80 -16.51 23.01 -13.65
N PRO A 81 -15.77 23.74 -12.81
CA PRO A 81 -15.50 25.15 -13.07
C PRO A 81 -14.71 25.32 -14.37
N GLN A 82 -14.87 26.46 -15.04
CA GLN A 82 -14.18 26.75 -16.32
C GLN A 82 -12.65 26.64 -16.24
N SER A 83 -12.09 26.90 -15.05
CA SER A 83 -10.65 26.75 -14.79
C SER A 83 -10.45 26.06 -13.44
N PRO A 84 -10.45 24.71 -13.40
CA PRO A 84 -10.33 23.94 -12.16
C PRO A 84 -9.08 24.30 -11.36
N SER A 85 -7.92 24.36 -12.00
CA SER A 85 -6.67 24.72 -11.31
C SER A 85 -6.71 26.12 -10.70
N ALA A 86 -7.29 27.10 -11.41
CA ALA A 86 -7.41 28.47 -10.90
C ALA A 86 -8.45 28.58 -9.77
N PHE A 87 -9.57 27.86 -9.90
CA PHE A 87 -10.61 27.78 -8.86
C PHE A 87 -10.03 27.20 -7.57
N VAL A 88 -9.27 26.10 -7.69
CA VAL A 88 -8.64 25.41 -6.56
C VAL A 88 -7.51 26.26 -5.97
N ALA A 89 -6.68 26.90 -6.80
CA ALA A 89 -5.65 27.83 -6.34
C ALA A 89 -6.22 29.05 -5.59
N GLY A 90 -7.39 29.55 -6.01
CA GLY A 90 -8.10 30.62 -5.29
C GLY A 90 -8.54 30.23 -3.88
N ALA A 91 -8.65 28.93 -3.59
CA ALA A 91 -8.92 28.39 -2.25
C ALA A 91 -7.64 28.01 -1.49
N GLY A 92 -6.45 28.26 -2.05
CA GLY A 92 -5.16 27.90 -1.43
C GLY A 92 -4.82 26.41 -1.51
N ALA A 93 -5.44 25.68 -2.44
CA ALA A 93 -5.30 24.25 -2.60
C ALA A 93 -4.56 23.89 -3.89
N ASP A 94 -4.01 22.67 -3.96
CA ASP A 94 -3.51 22.09 -5.20
C ASP A 94 -4.57 21.19 -5.87
N ILE A 95 -4.56 21.15 -7.21
CA ILE A 95 -5.53 20.36 -7.97
C ILE A 95 -5.38 18.85 -7.69
N ALA A 96 -4.17 18.35 -7.52
CA ALA A 96 -3.93 16.94 -7.20
C ALA A 96 -4.51 16.59 -5.81
N ASP A 97 -4.39 17.48 -4.84
CA ASP A 97 -4.97 17.29 -3.50
C ASP A 97 -6.48 17.27 -3.51
N VAL A 98 -7.10 18.16 -4.29
CA VAL A 98 -8.54 18.12 -4.52
C VAL A 98 -8.94 16.81 -5.20
N LEU A 99 -8.20 16.34 -6.20
CA LEU A 99 -8.50 15.06 -6.86
C LEU A 99 -8.35 13.87 -5.91
N ARG A 100 -7.33 13.84 -5.03
CA ARG A 100 -7.20 12.82 -3.98
C ARG A 100 -8.36 12.87 -2.99
N TYR A 101 -8.89 14.06 -2.69
CA TYR A 101 -10.06 14.24 -1.83
C TYR A 101 -11.35 13.67 -2.46
N HIS A 102 -11.39 13.52 -3.79
CA HIS A 102 -12.49 12.86 -4.50
C HIS A 102 -12.35 11.33 -4.56
N VAL A 103 -11.31 10.75 -3.97
CA VAL A 103 -11.07 9.30 -3.96
C VAL A 103 -11.25 8.80 -2.53
N LEU A 104 -12.31 8.04 -2.28
CA LEU A 104 -12.57 7.42 -0.98
C LEU A 104 -11.91 6.04 -0.96
N LEU A 105 -11.28 5.71 0.18
CA LEU A 105 -10.56 4.45 0.39
C LEU A 105 -11.49 3.32 0.88
N GLU A 106 -12.75 3.39 0.49
CA GLU A 106 -13.77 2.40 0.78
C GLU A 106 -14.66 2.23 -0.45
N TYR A 107 -15.04 0.99 -0.75
CA TYR A 107 -16.03 0.69 -1.78
C TYR A 107 -17.43 0.94 -1.23
N LEU A 108 -18.13 1.94 -1.79
CA LEU A 108 -19.50 2.29 -1.44
C LEU A 108 -20.41 1.97 -2.62
N SER A 109 -21.33 1.02 -2.40
CA SER A 109 -22.37 0.70 -3.37
C SER A 109 -23.54 1.70 -3.26
N PRO A 110 -24.38 1.81 -4.29
CA PRO A 110 -25.62 2.59 -4.22
C PRO A 110 -26.53 2.18 -3.05
N SER A 111 -26.52 0.90 -2.67
CA SER A 111 -27.26 0.39 -1.53
C SER A 111 -26.69 0.91 -0.21
N ASP A 112 -25.36 0.94 -0.07
CA ASP A 112 -24.70 1.47 1.13
C ASP A 112 -25.03 2.96 1.32
N LEU A 113 -25.08 3.70 0.22
CA LEU A 113 -25.47 5.11 0.19
C LEU A 113 -26.94 5.32 0.63
N ALA A 114 -27.83 4.41 0.25
CA ALA A 114 -29.25 4.46 0.64
C ALA A 114 -29.46 4.10 2.14
N HIS A 115 -28.55 3.33 2.73
CA HIS A 115 -28.59 2.94 4.14
C HIS A 115 -27.82 3.90 5.08
N LEU A 116 -27.35 5.05 4.57
CA LEU A 116 -26.65 6.03 5.39
C LEU A 116 -27.55 6.63 6.47
N SER A 117 -27.04 6.66 7.70
CA SER A 117 -27.69 7.32 8.82
C SER A 117 -27.71 8.85 8.67
N PRO A 118 -28.71 9.55 9.22
CA PRO A 118 -28.75 11.03 9.24
C PRO A 118 -27.55 11.66 9.97
N SER A 119 -26.97 10.92 10.92
CA SER A 119 -25.76 11.29 11.68
C SER A 119 -24.51 11.42 10.81
N GLY A 120 -24.55 10.87 9.59
CA GLY A 120 -23.41 10.86 8.67
C GLY A 120 -22.44 9.70 8.90
N LYS A 121 -21.68 9.39 7.86
CA LYS A 121 -20.59 8.40 7.85
C LYS A 121 -19.30 9.11 7.44
N LEU A 122 -18.31 9.10 8.31
CA LEU A 122 -16.98 9.60 7.99
C LEU A 122 -16.23 8.54 7.18
N VAL A 123 -15.72 8.90 6.01
CA VAL A 123 -14.95 8.02 5.13
C VAL A 123 -13.62 8.68 4.78
N THR A 124 -12.53 7.95 4.94
CA THR A 124 -11.19 8.42 4.63
C THR A 124 -10.98 8.55 3.13
N THR A 125 -10.33 9.64 2.71
CA THR A 125 -9.96 9.84 1.30
C THR A 125 -8.49 9.57 1.08
N LEU A 126 -8.08 9.45 -0.18
CA LEU A 126 -6.68 9.37 -0.58
C LEU A 126 -5.91 10.65 -0.16
N PHE A 127 -6.58 11.79 0.02
CA PHE A 127 -5.90 13.00 0.49
C PHE A 127 -5.46 12.87 1.95
N GLN A 128 -6.22 12.16 2.79
CA GLN A 128 -5.81 11.86 4.17
C GLN A 128 -4.49 11.08 4.20
N THR A 129 -4.24 10.21 3.22
CA THR A 129 -3.02 9.40 3.15
C THR A 129 -1.80 10.17 2.67
N THR A 130 -1.89 11.48 2.47
CA THR A 130 -0.75 12.32 2.09
C THR A 130 -0.03 12.94 3.28
N GLY A 131 -0.62 12.88 4.47
CA GLY A 131 -0.12 13.61 5.65
C GLY A 131 -0.31 15.13 5.58
N ARG A 132 -0.85 15.66 4.47
CA ARG A 132 -1.11 17.10 4.31
C ARG A 132 -2.44 17.55 4.91
N ALA A 133 -3.32 16.61 5.21
CA ALA A 133 -4.61 16.90 5.84
C ALA A 133 -4.45 17.09 7.36
N PRO A 134 -4.87 18.22 7.94
CA PRO A 134 -4.87 18.38 9.40
C PRO A 134 -5.96 17.50 10.03
N SER A 135 -5.59 16.71 11.03
CA SER A 135 -6.53 15.86 11.78
C SER A 135 -7.38 15.01 10.84
N ASP A 136 -8.71 15.03 10.96
CA ASP A 136 -9.63 14.27 10.09
C ASP A 136 -10.16 15.07 8.89
N PHE A 137 -9.57 16.23 8.57
CA PHE A 137 -10.08 17.09 7.48
C PHE A 137 -9.82 16.52 6.07
N GLY A 138 -8.99 15.49 5.95
CA GLY A 138 -8.83 14.69 4.73
C GLY A 138 -9.86 13.57 4.61
N ALA A 139 -10.72 13.36 5.59
CA ALA A 139 -11.91 12.52 5.43
C ALA A 139 -13.09 13.34 4.90
N VAL A 140 -14.08 12.66 4.33
CA VAL A 140 -15.38 13.23 3.93
C VAL A 140 -16.50 12.65 4.77
N ASN A 141 -17.48 13.48 5.10
CA ASN A 141 -18.70 13.05 5.78
C ASN A 141 -19.82 12.87 4.76
N LEU A 142 -20.25 11.62 4.57
CA LEU A 142 -21.39 11.27 3.72
C LEU A 142 -22.66 11.26 4.55
N THR A 143 -23.63 12.06 4.17
CA THR A 143 -24.86 12.25 4.95
C THR A 143 -26.08 12.21 4.06
N LEU A 144 -27.19 11.70 4.57
CA LEU A 144 -28.46 11.77 3.87
C LEU A 144 -29.05 13.18 4.01
N GLY A 145 -29.24 13.86 2.88
CA GLY A 145 -29.90 15.18 2.81
C GLY A 145 -31.42 15.08 2.95
N ALA A 146 -32.07 16.25 3.03
CA ALA A 146 -33.51 16.37 3.28
C ALA A 146 -34.42 15.73 2.22
N ASN A 147 -33.88 15.42 1.04
CA ASN A 147 -34.57 14.85 -0.13
C ASN A 147 -34.09 13.41 -0.46
N SER A 148 -33.53 12.70 0.51
CA SER A 148 -32.91 11.37 0.31
C SER A 148 -31.72 11.36 -0.66
N THR A 149 -31.17 12.52 -1.03
CA THR A 149 -29.91 12.59 -1.77
C THR A 149 -28.74 12.56 -0.82
N VAL A 150 -27.68 11.84 -1.18
CA VAL A 150 -26.46 11.82 -0.37
C VAL A 150 -25.68 13.10 -0.63
N VAL A 151 -25.25 13.76 0.43
CA VAL A 151 -24.38 14.93 0.38
C VAL A 151 -23.04 14.55 0.98
N VAL A 152 -21.99 14.78 0.20
CA VAL A 152 -20.60 14.67 0.64
C VAL A 152 -20.17 16.02 1.17
N ARG A 153 -19.63 16.06 2.39
CA ARG A 153 -19.24 17.29 3.08
C ARG A 153 -17.83 17.18 3.63
N SER A 154 -17.07 18.27 3.61
CA SER A 154 -15.88 18.36 4.44
C SER A 154 -16.29 18.44 5.93
N PRO A 155 -15.59 17.74 6.84
CA PRO A 155 -15.94 17.70 8.26
C PRO A 155 -15.55 18.97 9.04
N ALA A 156 -15.01 19.99 8.37
CA ALA A 156 -14.53 21.20 9.04
C ALA A 156 -15.67 22.14 9.51
N PRO A 157 -15.44 22.91 10.59
CA PRO A 157 -16.29 24.03 10.96
C PRO A 157 -16.26 25.08 9.83
N THR A 158 -17.44 25.60 9.51
CA THR A 158 -17.77 26.48 8.37
C THR A 158 -16.73 27.54 7.97
N PRO A 159 -16.63 27.89 6.66
CA PRO A 159 -17.40 27.32 5.54
C PRO A 159 -16.79 26.00 5.06
N GLY A 160 -17.54 24.90 5.23
CA GLY A 160 -17.20 23.59 4.69
C GLY A 160 -17.62 23.49 3.23
N SER A 161 -16.84 22.77 2.41
CA SER A 161 -17.21 22.47 1.03
C SER A 161 -18.17 21.27 1.00
N ASN A 162 -19.16 21.31 0.12
CA ASN A 162 -20.11 20.22 -0.04
C ASN A 162 -20.47 19.98 -1.52
N ALA A 163 -20.84 18.75 -1.83
CA ALA A 163 -21.42 18.39 -3.12
C ALA A 163 -22.49 17.30 -2.93
N THR A 164 -23.53 17.35 -3.77
CA THR A 164 -24.56 16.32 -3.83
C THR A 164 -24.10 15.17 -4.71
N VAL A 165 -24.41 13.93 -4.32
CA VAL A 165 -24.22 12.75 -5.17
C VAL A 165 -25.41 12.70 -6.14
N LEU A 166 -25.11 12.81 -7.44
CA LEU A 166 -26.09 12.80 -8.52
C LEU A 166 -26.54 11.39 -8.90
N GLY A 167 -25.69 10.39 -8.65
CA GLY A 167 -26.00 8.98 -8.90
C GLY A 167 -24.75 8.13 -9.18
N ALA A 168 -24.95 6.83 -9.35
CA ALA A 168 -23.88 5.91 -9.73
C ALA A 168 -23.65 5.93 -11.26
N VAL A 169 -22.39 6.02 -11.67
CA VAL A 169 -21.98 6.02 -13.10
C VAL A 169 -21.65 4.60 -13.53
N THR A 170 -20.80 3.93 -12.76
CA THR A 170 -20.36 2.56 -13.01
C THR A 170 -19.76 1.97 -11.74
N ALA A 171 -19.76 0.65 -11.63
CA ALA A 171 -19.12 -0.05 -10.53
C ALA A 171 -18.49 -1.35 -11.02
N VAL A 172 -17.27 -1.60 -10.58
CA VAL A 172 -16.61 -2.90 -10.61
C VAL A 172 -16.75 -3.47 -9.19
N PRO A 173 -17.60 -4.48 -8.97
CA PRO A 173 -17.90 -4.99 -7.63
C PRO A 173 -16.63 -5.25 -6.80
N TYR A 174 -16.64 -4.77 -5.55
CA TYR A 174 -15.55 -4.86 -4.58
C TYR A 174 -14.25 -4.12 -4.92
N ASN A 175 -14.09 -3.59 -6.14
CA ASN A 175 -12.85 -2.95 -6.58
C ASN A 175 -12.99 -1.43 -6.73
N LEU A 176 -14.00 -0.97 -7.48
CA LEU A 176 -14.17 0.43 -7.81
C LEU A 176 -15.66 0.79 -7.92
N SER A 177 -16.10 1.82 -7.21
CA SER A 177 -17.40 2.46 -7.41
C SER A 177 -17.18 3.86 -7.96
N VAL A 178 -17.89 4.28 -9.01
CA VAL A 178 -17.82 5.65 -9.54
C VAL A 178 -19.17 6.32 -9.34
N LEU A 179 -19.17 7.40 -8.56
CA LEU A 179 -20.34 8.20 -8.22
C LEU A 179 -20.20 9.58 -8.84
N ALA A 180 -21.23 10.04 -9.52
CA ALA A 180 -21.28 11.41 -10.04
C ALA A 180 -21.59 12.37 -8.89
N VAL A 181 -20.84 13.47 -8.77
CA VAL A 181 -21.09 14.52 -7.78
C VAL A 181 -21.32 15.89 -8.43
N GLY A 182 -22.08 16.74 -7.75
CA GLY A 182 -22.56 18.02 -8.26
C GLY A 182 -21.50 19.12 -8.40
N GLY A 183 -20.26 18.90 -7.97
CA GLY A 183 -19.17 19.87 -8.07
C GLY A 183 -17.89 19.38 -7.40
N LEU A 184 -16.82 20.17 -7.53
CA LEU A 184 -15.55 19.92 -6.84
C LEU A 184 -15.70 20.18 -5.34
N ILE A 185 -15.38 19.17 -4.54
CA ILE A 185 -15.33 19.26 -3.09
C ILE A 185 -13.90 19.63 -2.69
N LEU A 186 -13.75 20.70 -1.93
CA LEU A 186 -12.46 21.16 -1.43
C LEU A 186 -12.22 20.59 -0.02
N PRO A 187 -11.05 20.00 0.26
CA PRO A 187 -10.64 19.75 1.63
C PRO A 187 -10.60 21.06 2.43
N SER A 188 -10.49 20.96 3.75
CA SER A 188 -10.50 22.13 4.63
C SER A 188 -9.24 22.15 5.50
N GLY A 189 -8.88 23.34 5.98
CA GLY A 189 -7.66 23.50 6.77
C GLY A 189 -6.38 23.36 5.96
N PHE A 190 -6.36 23.86 4.72
CA PHE A 190 -5.12 23.97 3.95
C PHE A 190 -4.06 24.69 4.77
N ASP A 191 -3.02 23.98 5.17
CA ASP A 191 -1.78 24.62 5.52
C ASP A 191 -1.20 25.13 4.20
N LEU A 192 -1.17 26.45 4.00
CA LEU A 192 -0.56 27.06 2.81
C LEU A 192 0.94 26.69 2.67
N ALA A 193 1.52 26.15 3.74
CA ALA A 193 2.85 25.57 3.71
C ALA A 193 2.86 24.07 3.31
N ALA A 194 1.75 23.33 3.27
CA ALA A 194 1.69 21.94 2.84
C ALA A 194 1.47 21.82 1.32
N SER A 195 2.52 22.11 0.55
CA SER A 195 2.56 21.82 -0.90
C SER A 195 2.87 20.33 -1.14
N GLU A 196 2.43 19.75 -2.28
CA GLU A 196 2.92 18.44 -2.73
C GLU A 196 4.45 18.37 -2.82
N THR A 197 5.09 19.50 -3.08
CA THR A 197 6.55 19.62 -3.20
C THR A 197 7.26 19.79 -1.84
N ARG A 198 6.51 19.99 -0.75
CA ARG A 198 7.10 20.09 0.60
C ARG A 198 7.03 18.72 1.27
N PRO A 199 8.10 18.32 2.00
CA PRO A 199 8.06 17.14 2.84
C PRO A 199 6.85 17.20 3.80
N PRO A 200 6.07 16.11 3.91
CA PRO A 200 5.00 16.01 4.91
C PRO A 200 5.57 16.23 6.33
N PRO A 201 4.77 16.77 7.26
CA PRO A 201 5.21 16.94 8.64
C PRO A 201 5.57 15.58 9.25
N PRO A 202 6.60 15.51 10.12
CA PRO A 202 6.94 14.28 10.81
C PRO A 202 5.75 13.73 11.59
N VAL A 203 5.51 12.43 11.49
CA VAL A 203 4.44 11.72 12.18
C VAL A 203 4.95 11.27 13.54
N ASN A 204 4.32 11.74 14.61
CA ASN A 204 4.64 11.21 15.93
C ASN A 204 3.99 9.83 16.11
N ILE A 205 4.72 8.76 15.80
CA ILE A 205 4.23 7.37 15.85
C ILE A 205 3.72 7.03 17.26
N THR A 206 4.38 7.52 18.31
CA THR A 206 3.95 7.25 19.70
C THR A 206 2.56 7.81 19.98
N ARG A 207 2.25 9.00 19.46
CA ARG A 207 0.93 9.62 19.55
C ARG A 207 -0.10 8.83 18.75
N VAL A 208 0.22 8.43 17.52
CA VAL A 208 -0.64 7.58 16.67
C VAL A 208 -1.06 6.31 17.42
N LEU A 209 -0.12 5.65 18.11
CA LEU A 209 -0.40 4.45 18.89
C LEU A 209 -1.27 4.71 20.12
N THR A 210 -1.05 5.83 20.79
CA THR A 210 -1.82 6.22 21.97
C THR A 210 -3.29 6.52 21.60
N ASP A 211 -3.50 7.21 20.47
CA ASP A 211 -4.82 7.58 19.97
C ASP A 211 -5.59 6.34 19.46
N ALA A 212 -4.89 5.37 18.84
CA ALA A 212 -5.50 4.18 18.25
C ALA A 212 -6.00 3.11 19.23
N ARG A 213 -5.64 3.23 20.52
CA ARG A 213 -5.97 2.33 21.65
C ARG A 213 -5.53 0.86 21.46
N GLY A 214 -5.07 0.24 22.56
CA GLY A 214 -4.64 -1.17 22.56
C GLY A 214 -3.20 -1.43 22.09
N PHE A 215 -2.36 -0.38 22.13
CA PHE A 215 -0.92 -0.43 21.83
C PHE A 215 -0.08 0.19 22.96
N ASN A 216 -0.58 0.19 24.19
CA ASN A 216 0.06 0.86 25.32
C ASN A 216 1.45 0.27 25.61
N VAL A 217 1.61 -1.04 25.46
CA VAL A 217 2.88 -1.73 25.69
C VAL A 217 3.90 -1.32 24.63
N ALA A 218 3.51 -1.31 23.36
CA ALA A 218 4.37 -0.87 22.25
C ALA A 218 4.79 0.60 22.42
N ALA A 219 3.85 1.50 22.70
CA ALA A 219 4.13 2.92 22.93
C ALA A 219 5.13 3.13 24.08
N SER A 220 4.95 2.41 25.20
CA SER A 220 5.87 2.46 26.34
C SER A 220 7.26 1.92 25.98
N MET A 221 7.34 0.87 25.17
CA MET A 221 8.62 0.31 24.72
C MET A 221 9.37 1.25 23.76
N LEU A 222 8.66 1.94 22.85
CA LEU A 222 9.25 2.96 21.99
C LEU A 222 9.84 4.11 22.80
N GLN A 223 9.12 4.58 23.82
CA GLN A 223 9.61 5.62 24.72
C GLN A 223 10.82 5.16 25.54
N ALA A 224 10.77 3.96 26.13
CA ALA A 224 11.82 3.45 27.00
C ALA A 224 13.11 3.05 26.27
N SER A 225 13.03 2.72 24.98
CA SER A 225 14.19 2.35 24.16
C SER A 225 14.85 3.54 23.45
N GLY A 226 14.16 4.69 23.35
CA GLY A 226 14.65 5.89 22.68
C GLY A 226 14.63 5.83 21.15
N VAL A 227 14.09 4.76 20.53
CA VAL A 227 14.07 4.62 19.06
C VAL A 227 12.98 5.45 18.38
N ALA A 228 12.07 6.08 19.14
CA ALA A 228 11.01 6.89 18.57
C ALA A 228 11.54 8.04 17.69
N SER A 229 12.61 8.73 18.13
CA SER A 229 13.23 9.80 17.35
C SER A 229 13.99 9.30 16.12
N GLU A 230 14.49 8.06 16.17
CA GLU A 230 15.11 7.42 15.00
C GLU A 230 14.05 7.13 13.94
N PHE A 231 12.90 6.59 14.34
CA PHE A 231 11.82 6.32 13.39
C PHE A 231 11.29 7.61 12.77
N GLU A 232 11.12 8.68 13.57
CA GLU A 232 10.76 10.02 13.08
C GLU A 232 11.79 10.60 12.10
N ALA A 233 13.08 10.29 12.28
CA ALA A 233 14.12 10.69 11.34
C ALA A 233 14.09 9.88 10.03
N ASP A 234 13.75 8.59 10.10
CA ASP A 234 13.68 7.69 8.95
C ASP A 234 12.37 7.82 8.14
N GLU A 235 11.40 8.61 8.61
CA GLU A 235 10.20 8.96 7.82
C GLU A 235 10.57 9.77 6.55
N HIS A 236 11.76 10.34 6.49
CA HIS A 236 12.22 11.08 5.32
C HIS A 236 12.63 10.14 4.16
N GLY A 237 12.59 10.64 2.92
CA GLY A 237 13.02 9.87 1.76
C GLY A 237 12.01 8.80 1.33
N ALA A 238 12.37 7.53 1.46
CA ALA A 238 11.54 6.39 1.02
C ALA A 238 10.39 6.05 1.99
N GLY A 239 10.43 6.62 3.20
CA GLY A 239 9.43 6.39 4.24
C GLY A 239 9.60 5.06 4.96
N ILE A 240 8.68 4.77 5.88
CA ILE A 240 8.73 3.59 6.74
C ILE A 240 7.38 2.86 6.79
N THR A 241 7.45 1.56 7.06
CA THR A 241 6.27 0.73 7.38
C THR A 241 6.48 0.05 8.72
N VAL A 242 5.64 0.37 9.69
CA VAL A 242 5.73 -0.08 11.07
C VAL A 242 4.68 -1.17 11.35
N PHE A 243 5.13 -2.35 11.75
CA PHE A 243 4.26 -3.44 12.19
C PHE A 243 4.15 -3.43 13.72
N VAL A 244 3.04 -2.96 14.26
CA VAL A 244 2.90 -2.76 15.71
C VAL A 244 2.08 -3.89 16.33
N PRO A 245 2.65 -4.68 17.27
CA PRO A 245 1.89 -5.71 17.96
C PRO A 245 0.87 -5.08 18.91
N THR A 246 -0.32 -5.67 18.97
CA THR A 246 -1.36 -5.27 19.95
C THR A 246 -0.96 -5.64 21.37
N ASP A 247 -1.58 -5.02 22.37
CA ASP A 247 -1.38 -5.37 23.79
C ASP A 247 -1.67 -6.87 24.04
N ASP A 248 -2.65 -7.44 23.34
CA ASP A 248 -2.96 -8.88 23.38
C ASP A 248 -1.83 -9.74 22.78
N ALA A 249 -1.19 -9.27 21.71
CA ALA A 249 -0.03 -9.95 21.13
C ALA A 249 1.15 -10.02 22.11
N PHE A 250 1.35 -8.96 22.91
CA PHE A 250 2.35 -8.98 24.00
C PHE A 250 1.93 -9.90 25.15
N ALA A 251 0.64 -9.93 25.50
CA ALA A 251 0.13 -10.83 26.54
C ALA A 251 0.26 -12.31 26.15
N GLY A 252 0.20 -12.62 24.85
CA GLY A 252 0.38 -13.96 24.29
C GLY A 252 1.83 -14.45 24.23
N LEU A 253 2.83 -13.64 24.60
CA LEU A 253 4.23 -14.06 24.55
C LEU A 253 4.55 -15.13 25.62
N PRO A 254 5.36 -16.16 25.28
CA PRO A 254 5.87 -17.10 26.28
C PRO A 254 6.67 -16.38 27.37
N ALA A 255 6.62 -16.88 28.61
CA ALA A 255 7.32 -16.27 29.74
C ALA A 255 8.84 -16.14 29.54
N THR A 256 9.43 -16.96 28.67
CA THR A 256 10.87 -16.91 28.33
C THR A 256 11.25 -15.81 27.36
N ASP A 257 10.29 -15.28 26.60
CA ASP A 257 10.54 -14.30 25.53
C ASP A 257 10.03 -12.91 25.94
N ARG A 258 10.00 -12.62 27.25
CA ARG A 258 9.53 -11.34 27.81
C ARG A 258 10.43 -10.19 27.36
N LEU A 259 9.96 -9.45 26.38
CA LEU A 259 10.66 -8.28 25.85
C LEU A 259 10.84 -7.16 26.90
N GLN A 260 9.94 -7.07 27.88
CA GLN A 260 10.00 -6.04 28.93
C GLN A 260 11.25 -6.15 29.83
N SER A 261 11.77 -7.36 30.05
CA SER A 261 12.98 -7.59 30.86
C SER A 261 14.28 -7.43 30.08
N LEU A 262 14.22 -7.19 28.77
CA LEU A 262 15.42 -6.97 27.97
C LEU A 262 16.08 -5.62 28.29
N PRO A 263 17.41 -5.51 28.18
CA PRO A 263 18.12 -4.23 28.17
C PRO A 263 17.59 -3.30 27.07
N ALA A 264 17.78 -1.98 27.24
CA ALA A 264 17.27 -0.97 26.31
C ALA A 264 17.77 -1.19 24.87
N GLU A 265 19.04 -1.59 24.72
CA GLU A 265 19.69 -1.85 23.44
C GLU A 265 19.06 -3.04 22.71
N ARG A 266 18.75 -4.11 23.45
CA ARG A 266 18.06 -5.28 22.90
C ARG A 266 16.60 -4.97 22.54
N LYS A 267 15.92 -4.13 23.33
CA LYS A 267 14.58 -3.64 22.99
C LYS A 267 14.60 -2.85 21.69
N ALA A 268 15.59 -1.96 21.53
CA ALA A 268 15.76 -1.16 20.32
C ALA A 268 15.89 -2.04 19.07
N VAL A 269 16.72 -3.09 19.10
CA VAL A 269 16.85 -4.03 17.97
C VAL A 269 15.52 -4.72 17.64
N VAL A 270 14.80 -5.20 18.64
CA VAL A 270 13.48 -5.83 18.42
C VAL A 270 12.49 -4.84 17.83
N LEU A 271 12.48 -3.59 18.30
CA LEU A 271 11.59 -2.55 17.76
C LEU A 271 11.95 -2.19 16.32
N ARG A 272 13.24 -2.01 16.00
CA ARG A 272 13.72 -1.79 14.62
C ARG A 272 13.36 -2.95 13.68
N PHE A 273 13.35 -4.18 14.18
CA PHE A 273 12.92 -5.35 13.41
C PHE A 273 11.43 -5.34 13.04
N HIS A 274 10.62 -4.53 13.72
CA HIS A 274 9.21 -4.34 13.37
C HIS A 274 9.01 -3.25 12.30
N VAL A 275 10.07 -2.63 11.78
CA VAL A 275 9.97 -1.50 10.84
C VAL A 275 10.71 -1.80 9.54
N LEU A 276 10.04 -1.61 8.41
CA LEU A 276 10.64 -1.63 7.07
C LEU A 276 11.16 -0.23 6.69
N HIS A 277 12.24 -0.19 5.91
CA HIS A 277 12.88 1.04 5.41
C HIS A 277 12.21 1.64 4.17
N SER A 278 10.93 1.33 3.94
CA SER A 278 10.16 1.89 2.82
C SER A 278 8.68 1.95 3.18
N TYR A 279 8.00 2.98 2.68
CA TYR A 279 6.56 3.10 2.77
C TYR A 279 5.86 2.08 1.85
N TYR A 280 5.14 1.15 2.46
CA TYR A 280 4.30 0.17 1.77
C TYR A 280 2.86 0.29 2.27
N PRO A 281 1.95 0.88 1.48
CA PRO A 281 0.52 0.80 1.80
C PRO A 281 0.05 -0.65 1.72
N LEU A 282 -1.11 -0.94 2.32
CA LEU A 282 -1.61 -2.32 2.43
C LEU A 282 -1.71 -3.02 1.07
N GLY A 283 -2.18 -2.32 0.04
CA GLY A 283 -2.29 -2.84 -1.33
C GLY A 283 -0.95 -3.24 -1.96
N SER A 284 0.15 -2.55 -1.60
CA SER A 284 1.50 -2.88 -2.06
C SER A 284 2.04 -4.12 -1.36
N LEU A 285 1.81 -4.27 -0.04
CA LEU A 285 2.14 -5.49 0.70
C LEU A 285 1.36 -6.69 0.16
N GLU A 286 0.14 -6.45 -0.29
CA GLU A 286 -0.75 -7.41 -0.93
C GLU A 286 -0.28 -7.91 -2.29
N SER A 287 0.50 -7.09 -2.99
CA SER A 287 1.05 -7.38 -4.32
C SER A 287 2.57 -7.56 -4.28
N ILE A 288 3.12 -7.86 -3.11
CA ILE A 288 4.56 -7.92 -2.91
C ILE A 288 5.17 -9.06 -3.74
N VAL A 289 6.11 -8.73 -4.62
CA VAL A 289 6.74 -9.69 -5.53
C VAL A 289 7.97 -10.32 -4.90
N ASN A 290 8.75 -9.51 -4.17
CA ASN A 290 9.85 -9.99 -3.35
C ASN A 290 9.37 -10.13 -1.91
N PRO A 291 9.18 -11.36 -1.39
CA PRO A 291 8.61 -11.53 -0.06
C PRO A 291 9.60 -11.20 1.06
N VAL A 292 10.92 -11.25 0.80
CA VAL A 292 11.95 -10.95 1.80
C VAL A 292 12.23 -9.45 1.82
N GLN A 293 11.90 -8.79 2.93
CA GLN A 293 12.04 -7.35 3.11
C GLN A 293 13.04 -7.02 4.22
N PRO A 294 14.00 -6.11 3.98
CA PRO A 294 14.91 -5.63 5.02
C PRO A 294 14.17 -4.76 6.04
N THR A 295 14.63 -4.80 7.29
CA THR A 295 14.10 -3.97 8.37
C THR A 295 15.12 -2.90 8.78
N LEU A 296 14.73 -1.93 9.60
CA LEU A 296 15.68 -0.98 10.19
C LEU A 296 16.76 -1.68 11.06
N ALA A 297 16.48 -2.88 11.56
CA ALA A 297 17.47 -3.65 12.29
C ALA A 297 18.55 -4.21 11.35
N THR A 298 18.24 -4.44 10.07
CA THR A 298 19.21 -4.91 9.07
C THR A 298 20.32 -3.88 8.83
N GLU A 299 20.02 -2.58 8.83
CA GLU A 299 21.02 -1.51 8.59
C GLU A 299 22.08 -1.42 9.69
N HIS A 300 21.67 -1.71 10.91
CA HIS A 300 22.52 -1.69 12.09
C HIS A 300 23.27 -3.02 12.30
N THR A 301 23.06 -3.99 11.41
CA THR A 301 23.61 -5.34 11.50
C THR A 301 24.16 -5.80 10.15
N GLU A 302 24.48 -7.08 10.00
CA GLU A 302 25.00 -7.64 8.77
C GLU A 302 23.89 -7.78 7.70
N ALA A 303 24.23 -7.52 6.44
CA ALA A 303 23.29 -7.63 5.33
C ALA A 303 22.67 -9.03 5.24
N GLY A 304 21.35 -9.10 5.09
CA GLY A 304 20.60 -10.36 5.02
C GLY A 304 20.10 -10.90 6.37
N HIS A 305 20.55 -10.32 7.48
CA HIS A 305 20.00 -10.60 8.81
C HIS A 305 18.82 -9.68 9.12
N PHE A 306 17.99 -10.09 10.08
CA PHE A 306 16.85 -9.29 10.54
C PHE A 306 15.88 -8.91 9.41
N THR A 307 15.66 -9.82 8.46
CA THR A 307 14.68 -9.65 7.37
C THR A 307 13.32 -10.23 7.74
N LEU A 308 12.24 -9.66 7.19
CA LEU A 308 10.88 -10.16 7.33
C LEU A 308 10.45 -10.86 6.04
N ASN A 309 9.75 -11.99 6.16
CA ASN A 309 9.16 -12.68 5.03
C ASN A 309 7.65 -12.40 4.97
N ILE A 310 7.25 -11.55 4.02
CA ILE A 310 5.87 -11.08 3.86
C ILE A 310 5.21 -11.84 2.72
N THR A 311 4.14 -12.56 3.03
CA THR A 311 3.41 -13.38 2.06
C THR A 311 1.92 -13.22 2.23
N ARG A 312 1.14 -13.56 1.19
CA ARG A 312 -0.31 -13.61 1.27
C ARG A 312 -0.77 -15.02 1.63
N VAL A 313 -1.51 -15.16 2.73
CA VAL A 313 -2.10 -16.42 3.19
C VAL A 313 -3.60 -16.22 3.41
N ASN A 314 -4.42 -17.02 2.72
CA ASN A 314 -5.89 -16.99 2.86
C ASN A 314 -6.53 -15.60 2.67
N GLY A 315 -5.99 -14.78 1.77
CA GLY A 315 -6.50 -13.43 1.51
C GLY A 315 -6.03 -12.36 2.50
N SER A 316 -5.20 -12.70 3.50
CA SER A 316 -4.59 -11.77 4.45
C SER A 316 -3.06 -11.78 4.34
N ILE A 317 -2.41 -10.71 4.80
CA ILE A 317 -0.95 -10.63 4.86
C ILE A 317 -0.43 -11.39 6.09
N ALA A 318 0.47 -12.33 5.84
CA ALA A 318 1.25 -13.03 6.86
C ALA A 318 2.69 -12.54 6.85
N ILE A 319 3.24 -12.30 8.03
CA ILE A 319 4.62 -11.89 8.27
C ILE A 319 5.29 -13.02 9.05
N ASP A 320 6.24 -13.68 8.41
CA ASP A 320 6.98 -14.80 8.96
C ASP A 320 8.41 -14.35 9.32
N THR A 321 8.83 -14.65 10.57
CA THR A 321 10.17 -14.33 11.07
C THR A 321 11.07 -15.58 11.17
N GLY A 322 10.57 -16.75 10.77
CA GLY A 322 11.15 -18.06 11.03
C GLY A 322 10.93 -18.60 12.45
N ILE A 323 10.57 -17.73 13.42
CA ILE A 323 10.21 -18.11 14.79
C ILE A 323 8.71 -17.98 15.02
N VAL A 324 8.10 -16.93 14.47
CA VAL A 324 6.69 -16.61 14.62
C VAL A 324 6.10 -16.17 13.28
N GLN A 325 4.88 -16.63 13.04
CA GLN A 325 4.04 -16.17 11.94
C GLN A 325 2.93 -15.28 12.50
N ALA A 326 2.99 -13.99 12.17
CA ALA A 326 2.02 -12.97 12.52
C ALA A 326 1.15 -12.62 11.30
N SER A 327 0.01 -11.98 11.53
CA SER A 327 -0.88 -11.49 10.49
C SER A 327 -1.23 -10.02 10.73
N ILE A 328 -1.41 -9.25 9.65
CA ILE A 328 -1.94 -7.89 9.76
C ILE A 328 -3.42 -7.99 10.12
N THR A 329 -3.81 -7.36 11.22
CA THR A 329 -5.19 -7.37 11.74
C THR A 329 -5.99 -6.15 11.30
N ARG A 330 -5.34 -4.98 11.27
CA ARG A 330 -5.94 -3.72 10.78
C ARG A 330 -4.86 -2.69 10.45
N THR A 331 -5.24 -1.70 9.65
CA THR A 331 -4.47 -0.46 9.46
C THR A 331 -4.69 0.46 10.65
N VAL A 332 -3.62 0.94 11.27
CA VAL A 332 -3.65 1.90 12.39
C VAL A 332 -3.50 3.32 11.86
N PHE A 333 -2.57 3.49 10.93
CA PHE A 333 -2.28 4.76 10.26
C PHE A 333 -1.71 4.43 8.89
N ASP A 334 -2.06 5.21 7.87
CA ASP A 334 -1.52 5.03 6.52
C ASP A 334 -1.50 6.39 5.85
N GLN A 335 -0.36 7.07 5.93
CA GLN A 335 -0.13 8.34 5.25
C GLN A 335 1.31 8.41 4.79
N ASN A 336 1.56 8.49 3.48
CA ASN A 336 2.89 8.63 2.92
C ASN A 336 3.63 9.80 3.61
N PRO A 337 4.78 9.53 4.26
CA PRO A 337 5.70 8.41 4.03
C PRO A 337 5.66 7.31 5.11
N VAL A 338 4.61 7.25 5.94
CA VAL A 338 4.50 6.35 7.10
C VAL A 338 3.23 5.49 7.02
N ALA A 339 3.42 4.17 7.05
CA ALA A 339 2.33 3.22 7.26
C ALA A 339 2.51 2.51 8.62
N VAL A 340 1.43 2.33 9.36
CA VAL A 340 1.39 1.62 10.64
C VAL A 340 0.28 0.57 10.61
N PHE A 341 0.67 -0.69 10.74
CA PHE A 341 -0.24 -1.83 10.70
C PHE A 341 -0.22 -2.58 12.04
N ALA A 342 -1.39 -2.92 12.54
CA ALA A 342 -1.54 -3.73 13.74
C ALA A 342 -1.28 -5.20 13.41
N VAL A 343 -0.40 -5.88 14.16
CA VAL A 343 -0.11 -7.30 13.96
C VAL A 343 -0.57 -8.18 15.13
N SER A 344 -0.96 -9.41 14.81
CA SER A 344 -1.53 -10.38 15.76
C SER A 344 -0.50 -11.01 16.70
N LYS A 345 0.79 -10.95 16.37
CA LYS A 345 1.88 -11.45 17.21
C LYS A 345 3.07 -10.50 17.16
N VAL A 346 3.86 -10.52 18.22
CA VAL A 346 5.13 -9.82 18.29
C VAL A 346 6.13 -10.51 17.37
N LEU A 347 6.79 -9.76 16.50
CA LEU A 347 7.79 -10.26 15.56
C LEU A 347 9.11 -10.49 16.30
N LEU A 348 9.59 -11.73 16.34
CA LEU A 348 10.81 -12.10 17.05
C LEU A 348 11.93 -12.41 16.04
N PRO A 349 13.05 -11.66 16.06
CA PRO A 349 14.22 -11.97 15.24
C PRO A 349 14.81 -13.33 15.59
N LYS A 350 14.98 -14.21 14.59
CA LYS A 350 15.60 -15.53 14.77
C LYS A 350 17.04 -15.44 15.32
N GLU A 351 17.75 -14.38 15.00
CA GLU A 351 19.12 -14.10 15.43
C GLU A 351 19.22 -13.89 16.94
N MET A 352 18.12 -13.49 17.59
CA MET A 352 18.06 -13.22 19.03
C MET A 352 17.32 -14.30 19.81
N PHE A 353 16.36 -14.99 19.17
CA PHE A 353 15.40 -15.87 19.82
C PHE A 353 15.43 -17.31 19.31
N SER A 354 16.40 -17.69 18.47
CA SER A 354 16.60 -19.10 18.09
C SER A 354 17.02 -19.93 19.32
N ARG A 355 16.27 -21.01 19.59
CA ARG A 355 16.65 -22.02 20.60
C ARG A 355 17.43 -23.14 19.91
N GLY A 356 18.76 -23.10 20.09
CA GLY A 356 19.77 -24.03 19.56
C GLY A 356 20.52 -23.37 18.39
N ASP A 357 21.74 -22.85 18.52
CA ASP A 357 22.90 -23.37 19.24
C ASP A 357 23.40 -22.46 20.38
N SER A 358 23.33 -22.96 21.62
CA SER A 358 24.16 -22.47 22.71
C SER A 358 25.62 -22.86 22.48
N GLY A 359 26.30 -22.11 21.62
CA GLY A 359 27.76 -22.02 21.56
C GLY A 359 28.22 -20.90 22.48
N SER A 360 28.41 -21.24 23.75
CA SER A 360 29.06 -20.39 24.74
C SER A 360 30.50 -20.06 24.32
N THR A 361 30.72 -18.91 23.68
CA THR A 361 31.96 -18.16 23.91
C THR A 361 31.67 -17.12 24.98
N ALA A 362 31.85 -17.55 26.23
CA ALA A 362 32.04 -16.64 27.34
C ALA A 362 33.12 -15.64 26.94
N ILE A 363 32.74 -14.36 26.90
CA ILE A 363 33.67 -13.24 26.83
C ILE A 363 34.47 -13.30 28.13
N VAL A 364 35.67 -13.88 28.08
CA VAL A 364 36.66 -13.72 29.14
C VAL A 364 37.14 -12.27 29.05
N PRO A 365 37.00 -11.45 30.11
CA PRO A 365 37.50 -10.08 30.10
C PRO A 365 39.04 -10.10 30.05
N PRO A 366 39.70 -9.22 29.26
CA PRO A 366 41.15 -9.12 29.30
C PRO A 366 41.58 -8.50 30.64
N SER A 367 42.24 -9.31 31.47
CA SER A 367 42.88 -8.86 32.70
C SER A 367 44.09 -7.99 32.36
N VAL A 368 44.11 -6.81 32.97
CA VAL A 368 45.22 -5.86 33.00
C VAL A 368 46.49 -6.54 33.54
N ALA A 369 47.60 -6.44 32.81
CA ALA A 369 48.94 -6.62 33.36
C ALA A 369 49.92 -5.66 32.66
N MET A 370 50.63 -4.93 33.51
CA MET A 370 51.48 -3.77 33.26
C MET A 370 52.86 -4.17 32.72
N ALA A 371 53.46 -3.28 31.91
CA ALA A 371 54.78 -3.35 31.26
C ALA A 371 55.98 -3.36 32.27
N PRO A 372 57.28 -3.41 31.86
CA PRO A 372 57.96 -2.39 31.02
C PRO A 372 59.16 -2.83 30.11
N GLY A 373 59.58 -1.88 29.24
CA GLY A 373 60.91 -1.69 28.58
C GLY A 373 61.40 -2.72 27.54
N ASP A 374 62.14 -2.41 26.47
CA ASP A 374 62.81 -1.19 26.00
C ASP A 374 63.26 -1.33 24.53
N THR A 375 63.21 -0.20 23.80
CA THR A 375 64.05 0.28 22.68
C THR A 375 64.47 -0.63 21.49
N SER A 376 64.11 -0.24 20.26
CA SER A 376 65.02 0.36 19.23
C SER A 376 64.43 0.31 17.82
N SER A 377 64.84 1.29 17.03
CA SER A 377 64.25 1.88 15.83
C SER A 377 64.68 1.28 14.48
N GLU A 378 63.96 1.72 13.44
CA GLU A 378 64.45 2.13 12.10
C GLU A 378 64.26 1.17 10.90
N GLN A 379 63.35 1.52 9.97
CA GLN A 379 63.68 2.02 8.63
C GLN A 379 62.43 2.20 7.72
N THR A 380 62.30 3.40 7.16
CA THR A 380 61.34 3.83 6.13
C THR A 380 62.00 3.81 4.71
N PRO A 381 61.32 4.17 3.59
CA PRO A 381 61.32 3.42 2.32
C PRO A 381 62.05 4.14 1.15
N GLN A 382 62.22 3.50 -0.01
CA GLN A 382 62.58 4.19 -1.26
C GLN A 382 61.90 3.66 -2.55
N THR A 383 61.18 4.60 -3.16
CA THR A 383 60.80 4.93 -4.54
C THR A 383 61.65 4.38 -5.71
N ARG A 384 61.00 3.97 -6.83
CA ARG A 384 60.98 4.69 -8.14
C ARG A 384 60.43 3.86 -9.34
N LEU A 385 59.49 4.49 -10.06
CA LEU A 385 59.24 4.59 -11.52
C LEU A 385 59.33 3.38 -12.47
N SER A 386 58.26 3.19 -13.28
CA SER A 386 58.24 3.51 -14.72
C SER A 386 56.82 3.44 -15.32
N SER A 387 56.50 4.36 -16.24
CA SER A 387 55.31 4.39 -17.12
C SER A 387 55.77 4.39 -18.61
N PRO A 388 54.89 4.53 -19.63
CA PRO A 388 54.38 3.48 -20.55
C PRO A 388 54.83 3.71 -22.02
N PRO A 389 54.16 3.07 -23.01
CA PRO A 389 53.85 3.81 -24.24
C PRO A 389 52.42 3.62 -24.78
N ASP A 390 51.92 4.71 -25.37
CA ASP A 390 50.71 4.86 -26.22
C ASP A 390 50.81 4.10 -27.57
N LEU A 391 49.65 3.81 -28.20
CA LEU A 391 49.34 4.20 -29.59
C LEU A 391 47.89 3.86 -29.98
N HIS A 392 47.15 4.93 -30.32
CA HIS A 392 46.12 5.14 -31.35
C HIS A 392 45.06 4.08 -31.74
N GLY A 393 43.80 4.55 -31.79
CA GLY A 393 43.02 4.50 -33.03
C GLY A 393 41.54 4.11 -32.94
N GLU A 394 40.68 5.11 -33.07
CA GLU A 394 39.39 5.10 -33.81
C GLU A 394 38.12 4.52 -33.15
N ASP A 395 37.27 5.44 -32.72
CA ASP A 395 35.87 5.68 -33.14
C ASP A 395 35.00 4.47 -33.53
N SER A 396 33.93 4.24 -32.76
CA SER A 396 32.66 3.77 -33.32
C SER A 396 31.48 4.06 -32.41
N GLU A 397 30.59 4.89 -32.96
CA GLU A 397 29.19 5.04 -32.59
C GLU A 397 28.46 3.68 -32.54
N SER A 398 27.62 3.47 -31.53
CA SER A 398 26.52 2.49 -31.59
C SER A 398 25.37 3.05 -30.76
N SER A 399 24.52 3.85 -31.38
CA SER A 399 23.28 3.46 -32.08
C SER A 399 22.20 2.91 -31.16
N ALA A 400 21.10 3.66 -31.19
CA ALA A 400 19.82 3.36 -30.57
C ALA A 400 19.26 2.01 -31.04
N ALA A 401 18.67 1.27 -30.10
CA ALA A 401 17.70 0.24 -30.41
C ALA A 401 16.42 0.52 -29.62
N LEU A 402 15.50 1.24 -30.27
CA LEU A 402 14.07 1.15 -30.01
C LEU A 402 13.64 -0.31 -30.16
N ALA A 403 13.28 -0.97 -29.06
CA ALA A 403 12.48 -2.19 -29.13
C ALA A 403 11.00 -1.82 -29.03
N THR A 404 10.36 -1.78 -30.19
CA THR A 404 8.92 -1.67 -30.38
C THR A 404 8.25 -2.98 -29.96
N ALA A 405 7.45 -2.96 -28.89
CA ALA A 405 6.52 -4.04 -28.56
C ALA A 405 5.08 -3.53 -28.66
N LYS A 406 4.61 -3.35 -29.90
CA LYS A 406 3.19 -3.17 -30.24
C LYS A 406 2.77 -4.37 -31.09
N GLY A 407 1.71 -5.06 -30.64
CA GLY A 407 0.89 -5.88 -31.53
C GLY A 407 0.75 -7.35 -31.16
N ALA A 408 -0.03 -7.67 -30.12
CA ALA A 408 -0.56 -9.02 -29.94
C ALA A 408 -1.82 -9.05 -29.05
N SER A 409 -2.90 -8.34 -29.41
CA SER A 409 -4.21 -8.62 -28.78
C SER A 409 -5.42 -8.09 -29.58
N TRP A 410 -5.36 -8.06 -30.91
CA TRP A 410 -6.50 -7.60 -31.73
C TRP A 410 -7.20 -8.75 -32.48
N TRP A 411 -6.52 -9.88 -32.70
CA TRP A 411 -7.16 -11.07 -33.28
C TRP A 411 -8.17 -11.70 -32.30
N ARG A 412 -7.86 -11.74 -31.00
CA ARG A 412 -8.73 -12.39 -30.00
C ARG A 412 -10.09 -11.68 -29.81
N ILE A 413 -10.13 -10.37 -30.02
CA ILE A 413 -11.37 -9.57 -29.95
C ILE A 413 -12.21 -9.79 -31.21
N GLY A 414 -11.57 -9.86 -32.39
CA GLY A 414 -12.26 -10.17 -33.65
C GLY A 414 -12.87 -11.57 -33.68
N LEU A 415 -12.19 -12.57 -33.11
CA LEU A 415 -12.70 -13.94 -33.03
C LEU A 415 -13.91 -14.06 -32.08
N MET A 416 -13.92 -13.28 -31.00
CA MET A 416 -15.03 -13.25 -30.03
C MET A 416 -16.27 -12.55 -30.58
N TYR A 417 -16.11 -11.49 -31.39
CA TYR A 417 -17.21 -10.85 -32.09
C TYR A 417 -17.78 -11.71 -33.22
N LEU A 418 -16.94 -12.48 -33.94
CA LEU A 418 -17.41 -13.41 -34.97
C LEU A 418 -18.23 -14.56 -34.37
N GLN A 419 -17.83 -15.06 -33.19
CA GLN A 419 -18.61 -16.08 -32.47
C GLN A 419 -19.91 -15.51 -31.88
N LEU A 420 -19.92 -14.27 -31.38
CA LEU A 420 -21.14 -13.63 -30.89
C LEU A 420 -22.14 -13.35 -32.03
N HIS A 421 -21.64 -12.98 -33.21
CA HIS A 421 -22.49 -12.74 -34.39
C HIS A 421 -23.06 -14.05 -34.98
N LEU A 422 -22.33 -15.17 -34.92
CA LEU A 422 -22.82 -16.49 -35.30
C LEU A 422 -23.87 -17.05 -34.32
N LEU A 423 -23.76 -16.68 -33.03
CA LEU A 423 -24.76 -17.01 -32.00
C LEU A 423 -26.05 -16.22 -32.17
N PHE A 424 -25.97 -14.95 -32.55
CA PHE A 424 -27.15 -14.12 -32.83
C PHE A 424 -27.90 -14.56 -34.10
N LEU A 425 -27.18 -15.04 -35.13
CA LEU A 425 -27.80 -15.54 -36.36
C LEU A 425 -28.48 -16.91 -36.20
N SER A 426 -28.21 -17.62 -35.10
CA SER A 426 -28.86 -18.90 -34.77
C SER A 426 -30.10 -18.73 -33.88
N LEU A 427 -30.44 -17.49 -33.50
CA LEU A 427 -31.57 -17.16 -32.62
C LEU A 427 -32.68 -16.36 -33.31
N VAL A 428 -32.60 -16.14 -34.63
CA VAL A 428 -33.64 -15.50 -35.47
C VAL A 428 -34.20 -16.51 -36.45
#